data_AF-A0A1W6QCE8-F1
#
_entry.id   AF-A0A1W6QCE8-F1
#
_cell.length_a   1.000
_cell.length_b   1.000
_cell.length_c   1.000
_cell.angle_alpha   90.00
_cell.angle_beta   90.00
_cell.angle_gamma   90.00
#
_symmetry.space_group_name_H-M   'P 1'
#
loop_
_entity.id
_entity.type
_entity.pdbx_description
1 polymer ?
#
loop_
_entity_poly.entity_id
_entity_poly.type
_entity_poly.pdbx_seq_one_letter_code
_entity_poly.pdbx_strand_id
1 'polypeptide(L)'
;YMQIRKGPNKVNFLGIMQPISDAIKLFNKNLITLEMVNFTMVYMSPALTLSIPIITISIIPMNHYPLFDNKHSMLMFFVLTSMAVYFILMIGWSTNSKYCYLGTIRNVAQMISYEVSFFMIILFIVTLSNSYSLTQMSESQSLLMFLWGNTILLFIWLISCLAETNRSPFDFAE
;
A
#
# COMPACT_ATOMS: atom_id res chain seq x y z
N TYR A 1 -4.68 13.81 -18.08
CA TYR A 1 -5.65 14.23 -19.11
C TYR A 1 -6.95 14.81 -18.55
N MET A 2 -7.45 14.36 -17.39
CA MET A 2 -8.68 14.91 -16.75
C MET A 2 -8.70 16.46 -16.61
N GLN A 3 -7.55 17.09 -16.38
CA GLN A 3 -7.42 18.55 -16.26
C GLN A 3 -7.23 19.30 -17.61
N ILE A 4 -7.53 18.66 -18.75
CA ILE A 4 -7.39 19.25 -20.11
C ILE A 4 -5.95 19.77 -20.38
N ARG A 5 -4.95 19.15 -19.74
CA ARG A 5 -3.53 19.40 -20.01
C ARG A 5 -2.80 18.09 -20.31
N LYS A 6 -1.83 18.16 -21.22
CA LYS A 6 -0.91 17.06 -21.51
C LYS A 6 0.03 16.87 -20.31
N GLY A 7 0.32 15.62 -19.99
CA GLY A 7 1.30 15.26 -18.96
C GLY A 7 2.75 15.49 -19.43
N PRO A 8 3.74 14.87 -18.79
CA PRO A 8 5.12 14.94 -19.25
C PRO A 8 5.23 14.32 -20.65
N ASN A 9 5.38 15.16 -21.68
CA ASN A 9 5.52 14.73 -23.08
C ASN A 9 6.89 15.12 -23.67
N LYS A 10 7.75 15.82 -22.92
CA LYS A 10 9.02 16.38 -23.43
C LYS A 10 10.21 15.44 -23.26
N VAL A 11 10.20 14.56 -22.27
CA VAL A 11 11.33 13.66 -21.99
C VAL A 11 11.26 12.43 -22.89
N ASN A 12 12.17 12.36 -23.86
CA ASN A 12 12.25 11.31 -24.87
C ASN A 12 10.89 11.03 -25.58
N PHE A 13 10.72 9.83 -26.15
CA PHE A 13 9.47 9.44 -26.84
C PHE A 13 8.27 9.48 -25.89
N LEU A 14 7.36 10.45 -26.11
CA LEU A 14 6.08 10.63 -25.40
C LEU A 14 6.16 10.66 -23.85
N GLY A 15 7.33 10.96 -23.27
CA GLY A 15 7.49 10.97 -21.81
C GLY A 15 7.74 9.62 -21.15
N ILE A 16 7.91 8.53 -21.90
CA ILE A 16 8.07 7.17 -21.34
C ILE A 16 9.28 7.07 -20.41
N MET A 17 10.36 7.79 -20.73
CA MET A 17 11.59 7.79 -19.93
C MET A 17 11.56 8.76 -18.75
N GLN A 18 10.43 9.42 -18.46
CA GLN A 18 10.30 10.35 -17.34
C GLN A 18 10.69 9.73 -15.98
N PRO A 19 10.20 8.53 -15.58
CA PRO A 19 10.53 7.95 -14.28
C PRO A 19 12.03 7.68 -14.11
N ILE A 20 12.72 7.29 -15.19
CA ILE A 20 14.16 7.05 -15.19
C ILE A 20 14.92 8.37 -15.03
N SER A 21 14.49 9.44 -15.70
CA SER A 21 15.11 10.76 -15.57
C SER A 21 14.96 11.33 -14.15
N ASP A 22 13.82 11.13 -13.50
CA ASP A 22 13.59 11.56 -12.12
C ASP A 22 14.39 10.71 -11.13
N ALA A 23 14.53 9.40 -11.36
CA ALA A 23 15.40 8.54 -10.56
C ALA A 23 16.88 8.99 -10.64
N ILE A 24 17.42 9.20 -11.84
CA ILE A 24 18.80 9.69 -12.03
C ILE A 24 18.99 11.05 -11.36
N LYS A 25 18.00 11.94 -11.46
CA LYS A 25 18.02 13.24 -10.78
C LYS A 25 18.10 13.09 -9.26
N LEU A 26 17.37 12.14 -8.67
CA LEU A 26 17.41 11.87 -7.23
C LEU A 26 18.74 11.25 -6.79
N PHE A 27 19.32 10.33 -7.58
CA PHE A 27 20.65 9.75 -7.31
C PHE A 27 21.78 10.77 -7.37
N ASN A 28 21.67 11.78 -8.24
CA ASN A 28 22.68 12.83 -8.37
C ASN A 28 22.54 13.96 -7.32
N LYS A 29 21.47 13.99 -6.51
CA LYS A 29 21.33 14.98 -5.45
C LYS A 29 22.20 14.63 -4.26
N ASN A 30 22.90 15.64 -3.72
CA ASN A 30 23.64 15.49 -2.48
C ASN A 30 22.70 15.14 -1.32
N LEU A 31 23.07 14.14 -0.54
CA LEU A 31 22.37 13.77 0.69
C LEU A 31 22.66 14.84 1.75
N ILE A 32 21.64 15.60 2.14
CA ILE A 32 21.72 16.57 3.23
C ILE A 32 21.25 15.86 4.50
N THR A 33 22.17 15.58 5.39
CA THR A 33 21.87 15.02 6.70
C THR A 33 21.68 16.13 7.72
N LEU A 34 20.55 16.13 8.45
CA LEU A 34 20.36 17.00 9.60
C LEU A 34 21.11 16.45 10.81
N GLU A 35 21.63 17.31 11.68
CA GLU A 35 22.43 16.89 12.85
C GLU A 35 21.61 16.18 13.94
N MET A 36 20.30 16.42 13.99
CA MET A 36 19.42 15.98 15.09
C MET A 36 18.70 14.64 14.84
N VAL A 37 18.96 13.97 13.71
CA VAL A 37 18.22 12.76 13.31
C VAL A 37 18.94 11.47 13.67
N ASN A 38 18.18 10.40 13.93
CA ASN A 38 18.76 9.09 14.20
C ASN A 38 19.15 8.39 12.89
N PHE A 39 20.43 8.47 12.53
CA PHE A 39 20.96 8.00 11.24
C PHE A 39 20.58 6.55 10.89
N THR A 40 20.70 5.63 11.85
CA THR A 40 20.44 4.21 11.60
C THR A 40 18.98 3.97 11.21
N MET A 41 18.04 4.61 11.92
CA MET A 41 16.61 4.46 11.67
C MET A 41 16.17 5.18 10.38
N VAL A 42 16.73 6.35 10.08
CA VAL A 42 16.39 7.11 8.86
C VAL A 42 16.78 6.33 7.60
N TYR A 43 17.92 5.61 7.59
CA TYR A 43 18.32 4.83 6.42
C TYR A 43 17.65 3.46 6.34
N MET A 44 17.39 2.79 7.48
CA MET A 44 16.76 1.47 7.48
C MET A 44 15.24 1.53 7.23
N SER A 45 14.57 2.57 7.73
CA SER A 45 13.10 2.62 7.68
C SER A 45 12.51 2.67 6.26
N PRO A 46 13.05 3.41 5.26
CA PRO A 46 12.54 3.37 3.89
C PRO A 46 12.79 2.02 3.20
N ALA A 47 13.85 1.31 3.57
CA ALA A 47 14.11 -0.04 3.04
C ALA A 47 13.10 -1.05 3.61
N LEU A 48 12.73 -0.92 4.89
CA LEU A 48 11.72 -1.76 5.53
C LEU A 48 10.31 -1.48 5.00
N THR A 49 9.94 -0.23 4.75
CA THR A 49 8.62 0.06 4.14
C THR A 49 8.51 -0.49 2.73
N LEU A 50 9.59 -0.45 1.94
CA LEU A 50 9.61 -1.01 0.59
C LEU A 50 9.61 -2.55 0.56
N SER A 51 10.11 -3.22 1.60
CA SER A 51 10.16 -4.69 1.61
C SER A 51 8.77 -5.32 1.72
N ILE A 52 7.82 -4.69 2.43
CA ILE A 52 6.46 -5.21 2.59
C ILE A 52 5.73 -5.41 1.25
N PRO A 53 5.58 -4.40 0.36
CA PRO A 53 4.87 -4.59 -0.90
C PRO A 53 5.57 -5.60 -1.82
N ILE A 54 6.89 -5.76 -1.70
CA ILE A 54 7.62 -6.80 -2.44
C ILE A 54 7.25 -8.19 -1.92
N ILE A 55 7.09 -8.37 -0.61
CA ILE A 55 6.66 -9.64 -0.03
C ILE A 55 5.19 -9.92 -0.38
N THR A 56 4.30 -8.92 -0.34
CA THR A 56 2.88 -9.14 -0.65
C THR A 56 2.65 -9.59 -2.10
N ILE A 57 3.51 -9.20 -3.05
CA ILE A 57 3.42 -9.66 -4.45
C ILE A 57 3.49 -11.19 -4.57
N SER A 58 4.25 -11.85 -3.67
CA SER A 58 4.47 -13.30 -3.70
C SER A 58 3.23 -14.11 -3.29
N ILE A 59 2.33 -13.48 -2.54
CA ILE A 59 1.10 -14.08 -2.01
C ILE A 59 -0.02 -14.00 -3.04
N ILE A 60 0.00 -13.00 -3.93
CA ILE A 60 -1.05 -12.78 -4.92
C ILE A 60 -0.96 -13.84 -6.03
N PRO A 61 -2.01 -14.65 -6.27
CA PRO A 61 -2.01 -15.60 -7.37
C PRO A 61 -2.17 -14.85 -8.69
N MET A 62 -1.10 -14.76 -9.47
CA MET A 62 -1.16 -14.19 -10.84
C MET A 62 -1.69 -15.20 -11.87
N ASN A 63 -1.50 -16.49 -11.60
CA ASN A 63 -1.95 -17.63 -12.41
C ASN A 63 -2.54 -18.71 -11.49
N HIS A 64 -2.98 -19.84 -12.06
CA HIS A 64 -3.51 -21.00 -11.33
C HIS A 64 -2.61 -21.48 -10.19
N TYR A 65 -1.29 -21.33 -10.32
CA TYR A 65 -0.33 -21.65 -9.26
C TYR A 65 0.30 -20.36 -8.71
N PRO A 66 0.10 -20.06 -7.40
CA PRO A 66 0.78 -18.95 -6.76
C PRO A 66 2.27 -19.25 -6.59
N LEU A 67 3.09 -18.19 -6.47
CA LEU A 67 4.52 -18.34 -6.19
C LEU A 67 4.77 -18.96 -4.82
N PHE A 68 3.92 -18.62 -3.85
CA PHE A 68 3.92 -19.13 -2.49
C PHE A 68 2.54 -19.70 -2.16
N ASP A 69 2.45 -21.03 -2.07
CA ASP A 69 1.20 -21.72 -1.74
C ASP A 69 1.02 -21.82 -0.22
N ASN A 70 0.13 -20.98 0.31
CA ASN A 70 -0.25 -20.98 1.72
C ASN A 70 -1.77 -21.07 1.86
N LYS A 71 -2.25 -22.04 2.62
CA LYS A 71 -3.68 -22.23 2.92
C LYS A 71 -4.32 -21.01 3.60
N HIS A 72 -3.52 -20.20 4.30
CA HIS A 72 -3.95 -19.00 5.00
C HIS A 72 -3.43 -17.70 4.35
N SER A 73 -3.32 -17.69 3.02
CA SER A 73 -2.77 -16.55 2.26
C SER A 73 -3.45 -15.21 2.58
N MET A 74 -4.78 -15.18 2.77
CA MET A 74 -5.49 -13.94 3.14
C MET A 74 -5.12 -13.43 4.52
N LEU A 75 -4.94 -14.31 5.51
CA LEU A 75 -4.50 -13.91 6.84
C LEU A 75 -3.05 -13.39 6.80
N MET A 76 -2.19 -14.01 5.97
CA MET A 76 -0.83 -13.55 5.77
C MET A 76 -0.79 -12.14 5.17
N PHE A 77 -1.69 -11.82 4.25
CA PHE A 77 -1.84 -10.46 3.72
C PHE A 77 -2.09 -9.44 4.85
N PHE A 78 -3.01 -9.73 5.79
CA PHE A 78 -3.28 -8.86 6.94
C PHE A 78 -2.08 -8.65 7.87
N VAL A 79 -1.31 -9.71 8.11
CA VAL A 79 -0.11 -9.59 8.94
C VAL A 79 0.91 -8.66 8.27
N LEU A 80 1.00 -8.69 6.94
CA LEU A 80 1.91 -7.80 6.22
C LEU A 80 1.43 -6.35 6.18
N THR A 81 0.13 -6.10 6.00
CA THR A 81 -0.44 -4.73 6.04
C THR A 81 -0.28 -4.10 7.42
N SER A 82 -0.59 -4.85 8.49
CA SER A 82 -0.41 -4.36 9.87
C SER A 82 1.06 -4.07 10.21
N MET A 83 2.00 -4.84 9.66
CA MET A 83 3.43 -4.56 9.81
C MET A 83 3.87 -3.24 9.16
N ALA A 84 3.19 -2.79 8.10
CA ALA A 84 3.54 -1.55 7.39
C ALA A 84 3.35 -0.30 8.25
N VAL A 85 2.30 -0.30 9.07
CA VAL A 85 1.98 0.80 9.98
C VAL A 85 3.13 1.06 10.97
N TYR A 86 3.78 0.00 11.47
CA TYR A 86 4.91 0.14 12.39
C TYR A 86 6.12 0.80 11.73
N PHE A 87 6.42 0.46 10.47
CA PHE A 87 7.54 1.09 9.77
C PHE A 87 7.28 2.58 9.47
N ILE A 88 6.04 2.97 9.23
CA ILE A 88 5.66 4.38 9.05
C ILE A 88 5.84 5.16 10.37
N LEU A 89 5.47 4.57 11.51
CA LEU A 89 5.73 5.16 12.82
C LEU A 89 7.24 5.34 13.09
N MET A 90 8.07 4.36 12.69
CA MET A 90 9.52 4.43 12.84
C MET A 90 10.14 5.58 12.04
N ILE A 91 9.63 5.86 10.83
CA ILE A 91 10.07 7.02 10.02
C ILE A 91 9.82 8.32 10.79
N GLY A 92 8.59 8.50 11.29
CA GLY A 92 8.20 9.72 12.01
C GLY A 92 9.04 10.00 13.24
N TRP A 93 9.34 8.96 14.01
CA TRP A 93 10.15 9.07 15.21
C TRP A 93 11.63 9.38 14.92
N SER A 94 12.16 8.87 13.79
CA SER A 94 13.58 9.01 13.44
C SER A 94 14.03 10.46 13.15
N THR A 95 13.11 11.34 12.74
CA THR A 95 13.42 12.73 12.32
C THR A 95 13.54 13.73 13.48
N ASN A 96 13.23 13.31 14.71
CA ASN A 96 13.36 14.12 15.93
C ASN A 96 12.75 15.54 15.83
N SER A 97 11.67 15.71 15.07
CA SER A 97 10.94 16.97 14.96
C SER A 97 9.49 16.80 15.41
N LYS A 98 9.00 17.72 16.24
CA LYS A 98 7.64 17.63 16.82
C LYS A 98 6.55 17.61 15.74
N TYR A 99 6.73 18.37 14.66
CA TYR A 99 5.77 18.44 13.56
C TYR A 99 5.69 17.12 12.78
N CYS A 100 6.84 16.54 12.40
CA CYS A 100 6.87 15.26 11.70
C CYS A 100 6.25 14.16 12.57
N TYR A 101 6.60 14.11 13.85
CA TYR A 101 6.04 13.13 14.78
C TYR A 101 4.51 13.23 14.88
N LEU A 102 3.96 14.44 15.05
CA LEU A 102 2.49 14.65 15.08
C LEU A 102 1.82 14.28 13.74
N GLY A 103 2.45 14.59 12.60
CA GLY A 103 1.96 14.19 11.28
C GLY A 103 1.88 12.67 11.14
N THR A 104 2.95 11.96 11.55
CA THR A 104 2.97 10.50 11.48
C THR A 104 1.95 9.84 12.40
N ILE A 105 1.70 10.35 13.60
CA ILE A 105 0.64 9.83 14.49
C ILE A 105 -0.74 9.97 13.84
N ARG A 106 -1.01 11.11 13.18
CA ARG A 106 -2.29 11.31 12.49
C ARG A 106 -2.48 10.33 11.34
N ASN A 107 -1.42 10.12 10.56
CA ASN A 107 -1.43 9.16 9.46
C ASN A 107 -1.64 7.72 9.99
N VAL A 108 -0.90 7.32 11.03
CA VAL A 108 -1.04 6.01 11.66
C VAL A 108 -2.46 5.79 12.21
N ALA A 109 -3.05 6.79 12.86
CA ALA A 109 -4.43 6.70 13.34
C ALA A 109 -5.44 6.49 12.19
N GLN A 110 -5.24 7.16 11.07
CA GLN A 110 -6.05 6.96 9.87
C GLN A 110 -5.89 5.53 9.33
N MET A 111 -4.66 5.07 9.07
CA MET A 111 -4.40 3.74 8.51
C MET A 111 -5.01 2.62 9.38
N ILE A 112 -4.81 2.65 10.70
CA ILE A 112 -5.37 1.64 11.62
C ILE A 112 -6.90 1.65 11.58
N SER A 113 -7.53 2.83 11.52
CA SER A 113 -8.99 2.94 11.49
C SER A 113 -9.60 2.28 10.24
N TYR A 114 -8.95 2.43 9.08
CA TYR A 114 -9.41 1.84 7.83
C TYR A 114 -8.97 0.37 7.67
N GLU A 115 -7.89 -0.04 8.32
CA GLU A 115 -7.48 -1.46 8.37
C GLU A 115 -8.56 -2.34 9.03
N VAL A 116 -9.18 -1.87 10.12
CA VAL A 116 -10.30 -2.59 10.76
C VAL A 116 -11.50 -2.72 9.81
N SER A 117 -11.82 -1.66 9.05
CA SER A 117 -12.91 -1.70 8.07
C SER A 117 -12.61 -2.70 6.94
N PHE A 118 -11.37 -2.73 6.48
CA PHE A 118 -10.89 -3.64 5.45
C PHE A 118 -10.91 -5.10 5.94
N PHE A 119 -10.59 -5.34 7.22
CA PHE A 119 -10.72 -6.65 7.86
C PHE A 119 -12.15 -7.20 7.80
N MET A 120 -13.14 -6.38 8.14
CA MET A 120 -14.54 -6.79 8.12
C MET A 120 -15.04 -7.15 6.72
N ILE A 121 -14.60 -6.41 5.70
CA ILE A 121 -14.97 -6.68 4.29
C ILE A 121 -14.40 -8.01 3.82
N ILE A 122 -13.12 -8.29 4.10
CA ILE A 122 -12.52 -9.56 3.69
C ILE A 122 -13.12 -10.72 4.46
N LEU A 123 -13.46 -10.55 5.74
CA LEU A 123 -14.13 -11.61 6.50
C LEU A 123 -15.44 -12.02 5.82
N PHE A 124 -16.22 -11.06 5.33
CA PHE A 124 -17.40 -11.37 4.52
C PHE A 124 -17.06 -12.16 3.25
N ILE A 125 -16.01 -11.78 2.51
CA ILE A 125 -15.55 -12.53 1.31
C ILE A 125 -15.07 -13.95 1.65
N VAL A 126 -14.38 -14.13 2.79
CA VAL A 126 -13.97 -15.45 3.30
C VAL A 126 -15.20 -16.31 3.55
N THR A 127 -16.26 -15.76 4.16
CA THR A 127 -17.49 -16.54 4.40
C THR A 127 -18.20 -16.95 3.11
N LEU A 128 -18.12 -16.15 2.04
CA LEU A 128 -18.68 -16.53 0.73
C LEU A 128 -17.90 -17.63 0.03
N SER A 129 -16.58 -17.65 0.19
CA SER A 129 -15.66 -18.59 -0.45
C SER A 129 -15.33 -19.83 0.40
N ASN A 130 -15.78 -19.86 1.66
CA ASN A 130 -15.52 -20.92 2.66
C ASN A 130 -14.03 -21.28 2.84
N SER A 131 -13.10 -20.40 2.47
CA SER A 131 -11.66 -20.67 2.50
C SER A 131 -10.86 -19.40 2.70
N TYR A 132 -9.65 -19.55 3.26
CA TYR A 132 -8.69 -18.44 3.44
C TYR A 132 -7.63 -18.37 2.33
N SER A 133 -7.63 -19.32 1.40
CA SER A 133 -6.67 -19.36 0.31
C SER A 133 -7.15 -18.52 -0.88
N LEU A 134 -6.28 -17.66 -1.40
CA LEU A 134 -6.58 -16.74 -2.50
C LEU A 134 -6.91 -17.48 -3.80
N THR A 135 -6.35 -18.67 -4.00
CA THR A 135 -6.62 -19.54 -5.14
C THR A 135 -8.03 -20.12 -5.10
N GLN A 136 -8.46 -20.66 -3.95
CA GLN A 136 -9.83 -21.15 -3.82
C GLN A 136 -10.84 -20.01 -3.90
N MET A 137 -10.49 -18.82 -3.39
CA MET A 137 -11.31 -17.62 -3.58
C MET A 137 -11.50 -17.25 -5.06
N SER A 138 -10.45 -17.32 -5.89
CA SER A 138 -10.60 -17.01 -7.32
C SER A 138 -11.43 -18.07 -8.04
N GLU A 139 -11.27 -19.36 -7.71
CA GLU A 139 -12.08 -20.45 -8.27
C GLU A 139 -13.57 -20.33 -7.91
N SER A 140 -13.88 -19.88 -6.70
CA SER A 140 -15.26 -19.67 -6.24
C SER A 140 -16.01 -18.59 -7.05
N GLN A 141 -15.29 -17.71 -7.74
CA GLN A 141 -15.87 -16.65 -8.58
C GLN A 141 -16.20 -17.11 -10.01
N SER A 142 -15.98 -18.39 -10.34
CA SER A 142 -16.21 -18.92 -11.69
C SER A 142 -17.66 -18.79 -12.18
N LEU A 143 -18.65 -18.98 -11.30
CA LEU A 143 -20.06 -18.94 -11.66
C LEU A 143 -20.65 -17.53 -11.64
N LEU A 144 -20.38 -16.78 -10.57
CA LEU A 144 -20.77 -15.38 -10.40
C LEU A 144 -19.63 -14.64 -9.70
N MET A 145 -19.12 -13.59 -10.34
CA MET A 145 -18.10 -12.76 -9.72
C MET A 145 -18.68 -12.01 -8.52
N PHE A 146 -17.93 -11.93 -7.42
CA PHE A 146 -18.37 -11.25 -6.20
C PHE A 146 -18.75 -9.78 -6.42
N LEU A 147 -18.17 -9.14 -7.44
CA LEU A 147 -18.50 -7.77 -7.83
C LEU A 147 -19.97 -7.59 -8.19
N TRP A 148 -20.58 -8.54 -8.90
CA TRP A 148 -21.98 -8.44 -9.33
C TRP A 148 -22.96 -8.68 -8.18
N GLY A 149 -22.63 -9.58 -7.25
CA GLY A 149 -23.47 -9.86 -6.08
C GLY A 149 -23.41 -8.76 -5.01
N ASN A 150 -22.30 -8.03 -4.92
CA ASN A 150 -21.99 -7.17 -3.78
C ASN A 150 -21.39 -5.81 -4.18
N THR A 151 -22.09 -5.05 -5.04
CA THR A 151 -21.61 -3.75 -5.55
C THR A 151 -21.37 -2.71 -4.45
N ILE A 152 -22.20 -2.69 -3.40
CA ILE A 152 -22.04 -1.76 -2.27
C ILE A 152 -20.73 -2.04 -1.52
N LEU A 153 -20.42 -3.32 -1.28
CA LEU A 153 -19.16 -3.72 -0.63
C LEU A 153 -17.94 -3.34 -1.48
N LEU A 154 -18.05 -3.42 -2.81
CA LEU A 154 -16.99 -2.94 -3.71
C LEU A 154 -16.68 -1.45 -3.49
N PHE A 155 -17.71 -0.60 -3.38
CA PHE A 155 -17.50 0.82 -3.14
C PHE A 155 -16.88 1.09 -1.76
N ILE A 156 -17.34 0.40 -0.71
CA ILE A 156 -16.76 0.53 0.63
C ILE A 156 -15.29 0.08 0.61
N TRP A 157 -14.98 -1.02 -0.09
CA TRP A 157 -13.62 -1.53 -0.24
C TRP A 157 -12.72 -0.56 -1.00
N LEU A 158 -13.20 0.04 -2.08
CA LEU A 158 -12.43 1.06 -2.82
C LEU A 158 -12.12 2.27 -1.95
N ILE A 159 -13.09 2.73 -1.13
CA ILE A 159 -12.89 3.84 -0.21
C ILE A 159 -11.87 3.47 0.87
N SER A 160 -11.94 2.26 1.44
CA SER A 160 -10.98 1.82 2.45
C SER A 160 -9.57 1.69 1.88
N CYS A 161 -9.40 1.17 0.66
CA CYS A 161 -8.09 1.10 0.00
C CYS A 161 -7.51 2.48 -0.31
N LEU A 162 -8.33 3.45 -0.73
CA LEU A 162 -7.89 4.83 -0.95
C LEU A 162 -7.44 5.48 0.36
N ALA A 163 -8.17 5.24 1.45
CA ALA A 163 -7.88 5.80 2.75
C ALA A 163 -6.64 5.17 3.41
N GLU A 164 -6.45 3.86 3.27
CA GLU A 164 -5.26 3.14 3.76
C GLU A 164 -3.97 3.58 3.04
N THR A 165 -4.06 3.82 1.73
CA THR A 165 -2.90 4.25 0.93
C THR A 165 -2.61 5.75 1.00
N ASN A 166 -3.36 6.51 1.82
CA ASN A 166 -3.31 7.97 1.89
C ASN A 166 -3.28 8.58 0.48
N ARG A 167 -4.29 8.24 -0.31
CA ARG A 167 -4.53 8.83 -1.64
C ARG A 167 -5.74 9.74 -1.61
N SER A 168 -5.66 10.80 -2.41
CA SER A 168 -6.72 11.80 -2.52
C SER A 168 -8.08 11.10 -2.69
N PRO A 169 -9.08 11.41 -1.85
CA PRO A 169 -9.23 12.61 -1.01
C PRO A 169 -8.64 12.54 0.42
N PHE A 170 -7.98 11.46 0.82
CA PHE A 170 -7.57 11.21 2.21
C PHE A 170 -6.12 11.64 2.55
N ASP A 171 -5.60 12.67 1.87
CA ASP A 171 -4.19 13.09 1.94
C ASP A 171 -3.91 14.12 3.04
N PHE A 172 -4.87 14.43 3.92
CA PHE A 172 -4.73 15.49 4.94
C PHE A 172 -3.69 15.20 6.04
N ALA A 173 -3.16 13.99 6.09
CA ALA A 173 -2.15 13.55 7.05
C ALA A 173 -0.74 13.43 6.46
N GLU A 174 -0.57 13.71 5.16
CA GLU A 174 0.74 13.81 4.48
C GLU A 174 1.50 15.09 4.88
#